data_AF-A0A0S7X825-F1
#
_entry.id   AF-A0A0S7X825-F1
#
_cell.length_a   1.000
_cell.length_b   1.000
_cell.length_c   1.000
_cell.angle_alpha   90.00
_cell.angle_beta   90.00
_cell.angle_gamma   90.00
#
_symmetry.space_group_name_H-M   'P 1'
#
loop_
_entity.id
_entity.type
_entity.pdbx_description
1 polymer ?
#
loop_
_entity_poly.entity_id
_entity_poly.type
_entity_poly.pdbx_seq_one_letter_code
_entity_poly.pdbx_strand_id
1 'polypeptide(L)'
;MKQFYFISAIVITLLSYFVLTGISHADTFCVSDANELQNALTTAASNIEDDTIKVEQGNYIGNFTYDSTQVHSLTIEGGYTSDCSSRNVDPTNTVLDGNGVGKILEFSASRTKGNLKVDGLTIQNGHRGISVNTGGASLFPTTS
;
A
#
# COMPACT_ATOMS: atom_id res chain seq x y z
N MET A 1 -34.59 -46.26 2.78
CA MET A 1 -33.52 -45.92 3.74
C MET A 1 -32.21 -45.46 3.08
N LYS A 2 -31.71 -46.05 1.98
CA LYS A 2 -30.45 -45.61 1.33
C LYS A 2 -30.49 -44.22 0.64
N GLN A 3 -31.66 -43.77 0.20
CA GLN A 3 -31.82 -42.53 -0.58
C GLN A 3 -31.72 -41.24 0.27
N PHE A 4 -31.99 -41.31 1.58
CA PHE A 4 -31.81 -40.18 2.51
C PHE A 4 -30.34 -39.94 2.87
N TYR A 5 -29.50 -40.98 2.88
CA TYR A 5 -28.05 -40.85 3.13
C TYR A 5 -27.31 -40.18 1.95
N PHE A 6 -27.77 -40.40 0.72
CA PHE A 6 -27.18 -39.78 -0.48
C PHE A 6 -27.42 -38.27 -0.55
N ILE A 7 -28.62 -37.81 -0.17
CA ILE A 7 -28.95 -36.37 -0.15
C ILE A 7 -28.20 -35.66 0.98
N SER A 8 -28.06 -36.30 2.15
CA SER A 8 -27.29 -35.78 3.29
C SER A 8 -25.78 -35.62 2.97
N ALA A 9 -25.17 -36.58 2.29
CA ALA A 9 -23.74 -36.50 1.90
C ALA A 9 -23.45 -35.41 0.86
N ILE A 10 -24.41 -35.07 -0.02
CA ILE A 10 -24.27 -34.00 -1.03
C ILE A 10 -24.43 -32.62 -0.39
N VAL A 11 -25.32 -32.47 0.60
CA VAL A 11 -25.51 -31.20 1.32
C VAL A 11 -24.31 -30.88 2.23
N ILE A 12 -23.69 -31.89 2.85
CA ILE A 12 -22.50 -31.71 3.71
C ILE A 12 -21.26 -31.34 2.88
N THR A 13 -21.09 -31.91 1.67
CA THR A 13 -19.96 -31.57 0.78
C THR A 13 -20.10 -30.17 0.16
N LEU A 14 -21.33 -29.71 -0.12
CA LEU A 14 -21.60 -28.32 -0.56
C LEU A 14 -21.42 -27.28 0.57
N LEU A 15 -21.75 -27.61 1.82
CA LEU A 15 -21.48 -26.72 2.97
C LEU A 15 -19.98 -26.60 3.30
N SER A 16 -19.18 -27.64 3.02
CA SER A 16 -17.73 -27.62 3.27
C SER A 16 -16.90 -26.78 2.29
N TYR A 17 -17.50 -26.32 1.18
CA TYR A 17 -16.84 -25.46 0.19
C TYR A 17 -17.04 -23.95 0.46
N PHE A 18 -17.83 -23.58 1.48
CA PHE A 18 -18.21 -22.19 1.76
C PHE A 18 -17.43 -21.54 2.91
N VAL A 19 -16.27 -22.06 3.32
CA VAL A 19 -15.51 -21.45 4.41
C VAL A 19 -14.05 -21.32 4.03
N LEU A 20 -13.56 -20.07 4.15
CA LEU A 20 -12.24 -19.53 3.80
C LEU A 20 -12.11 -18.86 2.42
N THR A 21 -13.07 -18.03 2.04
CA THR A 21 -12.66 -16.76 1.42
C THR A 21 -12.23 -15.83 2.54
N GLY A 22 -10.93 -15.84 2.88
CA GLY A 22 -10.36 -14.77 3.68
C GLY A 22 -10.60 -13.48 2.92
N ILE A 23 -11.48 -12.61 3.43
CA ILE A 23 -11.61 -11.27 2.88
C ILE A 23 -10.28 -10.59 3.21
N SER A 24 -9.41 -10.46 2.21
CA SER A 24 -8.31 -9.52 2.27
C SER A 24 -8.97 -8.15 2.29
N HIS A 25 -9.00 -7.54 3.47
CA HIS A 25 -9.36 -6.15 3.60
C HIS A 25 -8.10 -5.39 3.22
N ALA A 26 -8.14 -4.77 2.03
CA ALA A 26 -7.16 -3.79 1.65
C ALA A 26 -7.77 -2.41 1.91
N ASP A 27 -7.21 -1.63 2.82
CA ASP A 27 -7.69 -0.26 2.99
C ASP A 27 -7.12 0.62 1.86
N THR A 28 -7.92 1.55 1.37
CA THR A 28 -7.54 2.40 0.24
C THR A 28 -7.70 3.86 0.61
N PHE A 29 -6.58 4.58 0.63
CA PHE A 29 -6.54 6.02 0.85
C PHE A 29 -6.43 6.74 -0.49
N CYS A 30 -7.14 7.87 -0.62
CA CYS A 30 -6.92 8.85 -1.67
C CYS A 30 -6.37 10.11 -1.02
N VAL A 31 -5.22 10.60 -1.50
CA VAL A 31 -4.55 11.78 -0.93
C VAL A 31 -4.20 12.76 -2.04
N SER A 32 -4.44 14.05 -1.75
CA SER A 32 -4.28 15.17 -2.66
C SER A 32 -3.22 16.18 -2.21
N ASP A 33 -2.72 16.04 -0.97
CA ASP A 33 -1.63 16.87 -0.43
C ASP A 33 -0.66 16.12 0.50
N ALA A 34 0.42 16.81 0.90
CA ALA A 34 1.48 16.25 1.74
C ALA A 34 1.02 15.87 3.16
N ASN A 35 0.08 16.62 3.74
CA ASN A 35 -0.45 16.30 5.07
C ASN A 35 -1.33 15.06 5.01
N GLU A 36 -2.19 14.96 3.99
CA GLU A 36 -3.02 13.79 3.74
C GLU A 36 -2.17 12.54 3.49
N LEU A 37 -1.09 12.66 2.69
CA LEU A 37 -0.15 11.57 2.47
C LEU A 37 0.47 11.08 3.80
N GLN A 38 0.96 11.99 4.64
CA GLN A 38 1.53 11.59 5.94
C GLN A 38 0.47 10.97 6.86
N ASN A 39 -0.75 11.52 6.90
CA ASN A 39 -1.84 10.96 7.71
C ASN A 39 -2.24 9.56 7.26
N ALA A 40 -2.29 9.31 5.95
CA ALA A 40 -2.55 7.99 5.39
C ALA A 40 -1.44 7.00 5.76
N LEU A 41 -0.17 7.38 5.65
CA LEU A 41 0.96 6.55 6.08
C LEU A 41 0.89 6.21 7.57
N THR A 42 0.52 7.17 8.43
CA THR A 42 0.34 6.94 9.87
C THR A 42 -0.83 6.00 10.15
N THR A 43 -1.93 6.12 9.42
CA THR A 43 -3.10 5.25 9.57
C THR A 43 -2.76 3.81 9.15
N ALA A 44 -2.21 3.66 7.94
CA ALA A 44 -1.71 2.39 7.40
C ALA A 44 -0.70 1.69 8.32
N ALA A 45 0.17 2.47 8.98
CA ALA A 45 1.17 1.89 9.89
C ALA A 45 0.58 1.25 11.17
N SER A 46 -0.70 1.53 11.46
CA SER A 46 -1.36 1.13 12.71
C SER A 46 -2.64 0.31 12.51
N ASN A 47 -3.18 0.24 11.30
CA ASN A 47 -4.32 -0.63 10.99
C ASN A 47 -3.86 -2.09 10.82
N ILE A 48 -4.77 -3.05 10.75
CA ILE A 48 -4.42 -4.49 10.69
C ILE A 48 -4.58 -5.05 9.28
N GLU A 49 -4.38 -4.21 8.27
CA GLU A 49 -4.78 -4.46 6.89
C GLU A 49 -3.62 -4.22 5.92
N ASP A 50 -3.69 -4.81 4.73
CA ASP A 50 -2.81 -4.40 3.63
C ASP A 50 -3.30 -3.05 3.08
N ASP A 51 -2.41 -2.11 2.79
CA ASP A 51 -2.82 -0.74 2.43
C ASP A 51 -2.42 -0.35 1.03
N THR A 52 -3.31 0.41 0.37
CA THR A 52 -3.01 1.13 -0.87
C THR A 52 -3.25 2.63 -0.67
N ILE A 53 -2.20 3.43 -0.83
CA ILE A 53 -2.28 4.88 -0.86
C ILE A 53 -2.21 5.34 -2.31
N LYS A 54 -3.32 5.86 -2.83
CA LYS A 54 -3.44 6.48 -4.14
C LYS A 54 -3.12 7.97 -4.01
N VAL A 55 -2.06 8.40 -4.69
CA VAL A 55 -1.56 9.77 -4.61
C VAL A 55 -1.95 10.51 -5.87
N GLU A 56 -2.72 11.59 -5.70
CA GLU A 56 -3.12 12.44 -6.82
C GLU A 56 -1.91 13.16 -7.45
N GLN A 57 -2.07 13.58 -8.70
CA GLN A 57 -1.07 14.36 -9.40
C GLN A 57 -0.75 15.66 -8.65
N GLY A 58 0.53 15.98 -8.49
CA GLY A 58 0.98 17.13 -7.71
C GLY A 58 2.42 17.04 -7.22
N ASN A 59 2.87 18.11 -6.56
CA ASN A 59 4.18 18.19 -5.92
C ASN A 59 4.02 18.20 -4.39
N TYR A 60 4.52 17.16 -3.74
CA TYR A 60 4.37 16.89 -2.33
C TYR A 60 5.69 17.20 -1.63
N ILE A 61 5.80 18.41 -1.10
CA ILE A 61 7.00 18.87 -0.41
C ILE A 61 6.99 18.32 1.02
N GLY A 62 7.98 17.49 1.35
CA GLY A 62 8.10 16.93 2.70
C GLY A 62 9.06 15.76 2.83
N ASN A 63 9.19 15.31 4.08
CA ASN A 63 9.88 14.08 4.45
C ASN A 63 8.85 13.15 5.09
N PHE A 64 8.52 12.05 4.42
CA PHE A 64 7.44 11.14 4.80
C PHE A 64 7.96 9.93 5.56
N THR A 65 7.19 9.48 6.55
CA THR A 65 7.56 8.32 7.37
C THR A 65 6.40 7.34 7.48
N TYR A 66 6.70 6.07 7.23
CA TYR A 66 5.91 4.92 7.61
C TYR A 66 6.71 4.11 8.63
N ASP A 67 6.19 3.98 9.85
CA ASP A 67 6.82 3.21 10.92
C ASP A 67 5.81 2.25 11.53
N SER A 68 5.84 0.99 11.08
CA SER A 68 4.93 -0.04 11.53
C SER A 68 5.64 -1.15 12.29
N THR A 69 4.93 -1.70 13.26
CA THR A 69 5.37 -2.92 13.96
C THR A 69 4.63 -4.17 13.48
N GLN A 70 3.85 -4.05 12.40
CA GLN A 70 2.95 -5.07 11.89
C GLN A 70 3.53 -5.79 10.66
N VAL A 71 2.77 -6.73 10.12
CA VAL A 71 3.19 -7.67 9.06
C VAL A 71 2.50 -7.43 7.72
N HIS A 72 1.81 -6.31 7.57
CA HIS A 72 0.98 -6.00 6.41
C HIS A 72 1.75 -5.22 5.34
N SER A 73 1.31 -5.35 4.10
CA SER A 73 1.94 -4.72 2.94
C SER A 73 1.44 -3.29 2.75
N LEU A 74 2.33 -2.42 2.26
CA LEU A 74 1.99 -1.07 1.86
C LEU A 74 2.29 -0.88 0.37
N THR A 75 1.31 -0.38 -0.36
CA THR A 75 1.43 0.04 -1.76
C THR A 75 1.19 1.54 -1.87
N ILE A 76 2.11 2.28 -2.47
CA ILE A 76 1.98 3.71 -2.75
C ILE A 76 2.03 3.91 -4.27
N GLU A 77 0.98 4.50 -4.83
CA GLU A 77 0.82 4.63 -6.27
C GLU A 77 0.53 6.09 -6.65
N GLY A 78 1.43 6.69 -7.43
CA GLY A 78 1.23 8.02 -8.00
C GLY A 78 0.52 8.00 -9.35
N GLY A 79 0.18 9.19 -9.84
CA GLY A 79 -0.44 9.43 -11.15
C GLY A 79 -1.97 9.52 -11.14
N TYR A 80 -2.62 9.57 -9.97
CA TYR A 80 -4.08 9.59 -9.88
C TYR A 80 -4.67 10.97 -10.21
N THR A 81 -5.74 11.01 -11.02
CA THR A 81 -6.52 12.24 -11.22
C THR A 81 -7.35 12.57 -9.98
N SER A 82 -7.93 13.78 -9.93
CA SER A 82 -8.84 14.24 -8.86
C SER A 82 -9.79 13.14 -8.39
N ASP A 83 -9.94 13.06 -7.07
CA ASP A 83 -10.74 12.08 -6.32
C ASP A 83 -10.31 10.63 -6.57
N CYS A 84 -9.04 10.44 -6.96
CA CYS A 84 -8.47 9.16 -7.39
C CYS A 84 -9.30 8.40 -8.42
N SER A 85 -10.00 9.13 -9.29
CA SER A 85 -11.00 8.60 -10.24
C SER A 85 -10.40 7.80 -11.40
N SER A 86 -9.17 8.12 -11.80
CA SER A 86 -8.40 7.42 -12.83
C SER A 86 -6.89 7.54 -12.56
N ARG A 87 -6.07 6.75 -13.25
CA ARG A 87 -4.60 6.76 -13.07
C ARG A 87 -3.90 6.94 -14.42
N ASN A 88 -3.05 7.96 -14.51
CA ASN A 88 -2.16 8.21 -15.64
C ASN A 88 -0.71 8.25 -15.15
N VAL A 89 0.06 7.20 -15.45
CA VAL A 89 1.43 7.04 -14.97
C VAL A 89 2.39 7.79 -15.89
N ASP A 90 2.78 8.98 -15.46
CA ASP A 90 3.86 9.78 -16.04
C ASP A 90 4.77 10.22 -14.87
N PRO A 91 6.10 10.09 -14.96
CA PRO A 91 7.03 10.50 -13.90
C PRO A 91 6.84 11.96 -13.45
N THR A 92 6.35 12.83 -14.33
CA THR A 92 6.15 14.25 -14.02
C THR A 92 4.83 14.54 -13.29
N ASN A 93 3.90 13.57 -13.25
CA ASN A 93 2.56 13.79 -12.71
C ASN A 93 2.54 13.83 -11.17
N THR A 94 3.34 13.00 -10.49
CA THR A 94 3.36 12.96 -9.02
C THR A 94 4.80 12.94 -8.51
N VAL A 95 5.16 13.97 -7.74
CA VAL A 95 6.51 14.20 -7.24
C VAL A 95 6.50 14.25 -5.71
N LEU A 96 7.35 13.44 -5.08
CA LEU A 96 7.72 13.60 -3.67
C LEU A 96 9.05 14.36 -3.61
N ASP A 97 9.03 15.56 -3.04
CA ASP A 97 10.14 16.50 -3.03
C ASP A 97 10.67 16.70 -1.60
N GLY A 98 11.92 16.31 -1.36
CA GLY A 98 12.57 16.41 -0.05
C GLY A 98 13.01 17.82 0.35
N ASN A 99 12.82 18.83 -0.50
CA ASN A 99 13.18 20.23 -0.26
C ASN A 99 14.61 20.49 0.22
N GLY A 100 15.56 19.71 -0.30
CA GLY A 100 16.97 19.74 0.04
C GLY A 100 17.30 19.17 1.42
N VAL A 101 16.38 18.47 2.09
CA VAL A 101 16.57 17.96 3.46
C VAL A 101 16.14 16.50 3.61
N GLY A 102 16.66 15.85 4.66
CA GLY A 102 16.17 14.55 5.14
C GLY A 102 16.13 13.38 4.14
N LYS A 103 15.32 12.37 4.50
CA LYS A 103 14.89 11.26 3.64
C LYS A 103 13.53 11.63 3.06
N ILE A 104 13.30 11.37 1.78
CA ILE A 104 11.99 11.67 1.17
C ILE A 104 10.93 10.70 1.68
N LEU A 105 11.25 9.40 1.71
CA LEU A 105 10.39 8.38 2.32
C LEU A 105 11.23 7.45 3.19
N GLU A 106 10.88 7.34 4.47
CA GLU A 106 11.38 6.31 5.38
C GLU A 106 10.33 5.24 5.61
N PHE A 107 10.67 3.99 5.29
CA PHE A 107 9.88 2.82 5.60
C PHE A 107 10.59 2.00 6.66
N SER A 108 10.02 1.96 7.86
CA SER A 108 10.45 1.16 8.99
C SER A 108 9.38 0.11 9.27
N ALA A 109 9.76 -1.17 9.22
CA ALA A 109 8.87 -2.28 9.56
C ALA A 109 9.61 -3.30 10.41
N SER A 110 9.26 -3.39 11.70
CA SER A 110 9.98 -4.24 12.65
C SER A 110 9.64 -5.74 12.51
N ARG A 111 8.59 -6.10 11.75
CA ARG A 111 8.21 -7.49 11.46
C ARG A 111 8.21 -7.73 9.95
N THR A 112 8.89 -8.79 9.52
CA THR A 112 9.38 -8.93 8.14
C THR A 112 8.47 -9.76 7.23
N LYS A 113 7.16 -9.46 7.20
CA LYS A 113 6.22 -10.19 6.32
C LYS A 113 5.48 -9.30 5.31
N GLY A 114 5.40 -7.99 5.55
CA GLY A 114 4.78 -7.05 4.63
C GLY A 114 5.73 -6.66 3.49
N ASN A 115 5.17 -6.43 2.31
CA ASN A 115 5.90 -5.86 1.18
C ASN A 115 5.72 -4.34 1.13
N LEU A 116 6.75 -3.61 0.66
CA LEU A 116 6.60 -2.22 0.25
C LEU A 116 6.63 -2.16 -1.29
N LYS A 117 5.60 -1.55 -1.88
CA LYS A 117 5.57 -1.19 -3.31
C LYS A 117 5.43 0.32 -3.43
N VAL A 118 6.27 0.94 -4.25
CA VAL A 118 6.19 2.36 -4.62
C VAL A 118 6.22 2.42 -6.14
N ASP A 119 5.20 3.01 -6.76
CA ASP A 119 5.03 3.01 -8.22
C ASP A 119 4.45 4.34 -8.75
N GLY A 120 4.89 4.77 -9.93
CA GLY A 120 4.39 5.98 -10.60
C GLY A 120 4.66 7.29 -9.85
N LEU A 121 5.76 7.36 -9.09
CA LEU A 121 6.18 8.51 -8.30
C LEU A 121 7.60 8.93 -8.69
N THR A 122 7.84 10.22 -8.85
CA THR A 122 9.19 10.79 -8.88
C THR A 122 9.64 11.13 -7.47
N ILE A 123 10.86 10.72 -7.13
CA ILE A 123 11.50 10.98 -5.83
C ILE A 123 12.67 11.93 -6.07
N GLN A 124 12.60 13.17 -5.59
CA GLN A 124 13.61 14.19 -5.89
C GLN A 124 13.98 15.08 -4.71
N ASN A 125 15.12 15.78 -4.85
CA ASN A 125 15.54 16.87 -3.97
C ASN A 125 15.60 16.52 -2.47
N GLY A 126 15.99 15.30 -2.10
CA GLY A 126 16.30 14.93 -0.71
C GLY A 126 17.78 14.61 -0.54
N HIS A 127 18.30 14.65 0.70
CA HIS A 127 19.64 14.10 0.97
C HIS A 127 19.67 12.58 0.75
N ARG A 128 18.52 11.92 0.89
CA ARG A 128 18.29 10.50 0.66
C ARG A 128 16.92 10.31 0.00
N GLY A 129 16.84 9.38 -0.96
CA GLY A 129 15.60 8.99 -1.63
C GLY A 129 14.66 8.22 -0.71
N ILE A 130 14.49 6.92 -1.01
CA ILE A 130 13.74 5.99 -0.16
C ILE A 130 14.72 5.25 0.76
N SER A 131 14.45 5.23 2.07
CA SER A 131 15.19 4.47 3.06
C SER A 131 14.31 3.36 3.60
N VAL A 132 14.79 2.12 3.55
CA VAL A 132 14.03 0.96 4.06
C VAL A 132 14.79 0.27 5.18
N ASN A 133 14.16 0.18 6.35
CA ASN A 133 14.68 -0.46 7.55
C ASN A 133 13.78 -1.66 7.93
N THR A 134 14.02 -2.80 7.26
CA THR A 134 13.35 -4.08 7.51
C THR A 134 14.32 -5.22 7.20
N GLY A 135 14.06 -6.41 7.74
CA GLY A 135 14.85 -7.60 7.41
C GLY A 135 14.57 -8.23 6.04
N GLY A 136 13.74 -7.64 5.16
CA GLY A 136 13.34 -8.27 3.89
C GLY A 136 12.63 -7.39 2.84
N ALA A 137 13.02 -6.14 2.66
CA ALA A 137 12.41 -5.27 1.65
C ALA A 137 13.01 -5.43 0.24
N SER A 138 12.17 -5.36 -0.79
CA SER A 138 12.58 -5.26 -2.19
C SER A 138 12.17 -3.90 -2.74
N LEU A 139 13.13 -3.11 -3.23
CA LEU A 139 12.87 -1.90 -4.00
C LEU A 139 12.97 -2.27 -5.49
N PHE A 140 11.89 -2.11 -6.25
CA PHE A 140 11.91 -2.26 -7.70
C PHE A 140 11.90 -0.87 -8.33
N PRO A 141 13.06 -0.28 -8.66
CA PRO A 141 13.09 0.94 -9.45
C PRO A 141 12.50 0.63 -10.83
N THR A 142 11.32 1.16 -11.12
CA THR A 142 10.77 1.15 -12.47
C THR A 142 11.39 2.31 -13.22
N THR A 143 12.23 2.02 -14.21
CA THR A 143 12.68 3.04 -15.17
C THR A 143 11.51 3.36 -16.09
N SER A 144 11.09 4.62 -16.15
CA SER A 144 10.19 5.13 -17.18
C SER A 144 10.86 5.14 -18.55
#